data_AF-A0A2W7S260-F1
#
_entry.id   AF-A0A2W7S260-F1
#
_cell.length_a   1.000
_cell.length_b   1.000
_cell.length_c   1.000
_cell.angle_alpha   90.00
_cell.angle_beta   90.00
_cell.angle_gamma   90.00
#
_symmetry.space_group_name_H-M   'P 1'
#
loop_
_entity.id
_entity.type
_entity.pdbx_description
1 polymer ?
#
loop_
_entity_poly.entity_id
_entity_poly.type
_entity_poly.pdbx_seq_one_letter_code
_entity_poly.pdbx_strand_id
1 'polypeptide(L)' 'MILNATSAAYYFYGFLFAIAFFVLFYGIVVLYKAVAQKQEEGIRKAKLLMLLAVISMICITIVSYFLTGNVPVY' A
#
# COMPACT_ATOMS: atom_id res chain seq x y z
N MET A 1 -2.78 29.98 -2.88
CA MET A 1 -2.42 28.85 -3.77
C MET A 1 -1.77 27.67 -3.04
N ILE A 2 -0.94 27.88 -2.01
CA ILE A 2 -0.29 26.80 -1.23
C ILE A 2 -1.32 25.82 -0.61
N LEU A 3 -2.43 26.32 -0.08
CA LEU A 3 -3.49 25.50 0.53
C LEU A 3 -4.14 24.48 -0.44
N ASN A 4 -4.17 24.80 -1.73
CA ASN A 4 -4.73 23.93 -2.76
C ASN A 4 -3.72 22.82 -3.16
N ALA A 5 -2.42 23.11 -3.09
CA ALA A 5 -1.37 22.13 -3.33
C ALA A 5 -1.25 21.12 -2.18
N THR A 6 -1.37 21.58 -0.92
CA THR A 6 -1.32 20.70 0.26
C THR A 6 -2.50 19.73 0.31
N SER A 7 -3.71 20.19 -0.04
CA SER A 7 -4.90 19.33 -0.13
C SER A 7 -4.81 18.36 -1.30
N ALA A 8 -4.36 18.80 -2.48
CA ALA A 8 -4.11 17.91 -3.62
C ALA A 8 -3.07 16.83 -3.28
N ALA A 9 -2.00 17.17 -2.56
CA ALA A 9 -1.01 16.22 -2.08
C ALA A 9 -1.62 15.20 -1.10
N TYR A 10 -2.47 15.65 -0.16
CA TYR A 10 -3.17 14.76 0.76
C TYR A 10 -4.03 13.72 0.03
N TYR A 11 -4.87 14.14 -0.92
CA TYR A 11 -5.69 13.21 -1.72
C TYR A 11 -4.85 12.27 -2.59
N PHE A 12 -3.70 12.75 -3.10
CA PHE A 12 -2.77 11.92 -3.85
C PHE A 12 -2.16 10.81 -2.98
N TYR A 13 -1.75 11.13 -1.74
CA TYR A 13 -1.26 10.12 -0.81
C TYR A 13 -2.36 9.15 -0.36
N GLY A 14 -3.60 9.62 -0.17
CA GLY A 14 -4.76 8.74 0.06
C GLY A 14 -5.01 7.77 -1.11
N PHE A 15 -4.87 8.24 -2.35
CA PHE A 15 -4.99 7.40 -3.53
C PHE A 15 -3.87 6.36 -3.63
N LEU A 16 -2.62 6.75 -3.36
CA LEU A 16 -1.49 5.82 -3.30
C LEU A 16 -1.67 4.77 -2.19
N PHE A 17 -2.21 5.17 -1.04
CA PHE A 17 -2.52 4.24 0.05
C PHE A 17 -3.58 3.22 -0.37
N ALA A 18 -4.65 3.66 -1.04
CA ALA A 18 -5.67 2.76 -1.57
C ALA A 18 -5.09 1.76 -2.60
N ILE A 19 -4.21 2.21 -3.50
CA ILE A 19 -3.51 1.30 -4.44
C ILE A 19 -2.67 0.27 -3.69
N ALA A 20 -1.87 0.70 -2.70
CA ALA A 20 -1.05 -0.22 -1.91
C ALA A 20 -1.91 -1.24 -1.16
N PHE A 21 -3.09 -0.82 -0.69
CA PHE A 21 -4.07 -1.71 -0.08
C PHE A 21 -4.62 -2.74 -1.08
N PHE A 22 -4.98 -2.34 -2.30
CA PHE A 22 -5.37 -3.28 -3.37
C PHE A 22 -4.25 -4.26 -3.73
N VAL A 23 -3.00 -3.81 -3.77
CA VAL A 23 -1.83 -4.68 -4.00
C VAL A 23 -1.68 -5.70 -2.87
N LEU A 24 -1.98 -5.32 -1.63
CA LEU A 24 -1.99 -6.26 -0.50
C LEU A 24 -3.06 -7.33 -0.67
N PHE A 25 -4.29 -6.96 -1.05
CA PHE A 25 -5.36 -7.93 -1.37
C PHE A 25 -4.99 -8.85 -2.51
N TYR A 26 -4.38 -8.31 -3.57
CA TYR A 26 -3.87 -9.12 -4.67
C TYR A 26 -2.80 -10.10 -4.21
N GLY A 27 -1.86 -9.66 -3.36
CA GLY A 27 -0.85 -10.50 -2.73
C GLY A 27 -1.45 -11.65 -1.91
N ILE A 28 -2.53 -11.39 -1.16
CA ILE A 28 -3.29 -12.41 -0.44
C ILE A 28 -3.89 -13.44 -1.41
N VAL A 29 -4.55 -12.99 -2.48
CA VAL A 29 -5.16 -13.90 -3.48
C VAL A 29 -4.09 -14.77 -4.15
N VAL A 30 -2.93 -14.21 -4.48
CA VAL A 30 -1.81 -14.97 -5.04
C VAL A 30 -1.26 -15.97 -4.02
N LEU A 31 -1.17 -15.59 -2.74
CA LEU A 31 -0.77 -16.49 -1.66
C LEU A 31 -1.74 -17.68 -1.56
N TYR A 32 -3.05 -17.41 -1.54
CA TYR A 32 -4.08 -18.45 -1.48
C TYR A 32 -3.97 -19.43 -2.67
N LYS A 33 -3.80 -18.92 -3.88
CA LYS A 33 -3.61 -19.76 -5.08
C LYS A 33 -2.31 -20.57 -5.02
N ALA A 34 -1.21 -19.96 -4.59
CA ALA A 34 0.09 -20.63 -4.49
C ALA A 34 0.11 -21.73 -3.42
N VAL A 35 -0.57 -21.51 -2.28
CA VAL A 35 -0.78 -22.53 -1.24
C VAL A 35 -1.62 -23.68 -1.78
N ALA A 36 -2.72 -23.39 -2.51
CA ALA A 36 -3.55 -24.41 -3.11
C ALA A 36 -2.80 -25.27 -4.15
N GLN A 37 -1.85 -24.67 -4.88
CA GLN A 37 -1.02 -25.35 -5.88
C GLN A 37 0.28 -25.95 -5.32
N LYS A 38 0.54 -25.84 -4.01
CA LYS A 38 1.80 -26.25 -3.34
C LYS A 38 3.07 -25.73 -4.04
N GLN A 39 3.01 -24.57 -4.68
CA GLN A 39 4.17 -23.96 -5.33
C GLN A 39 4.94 -23.10 -4.34
N GLU A 40 6.05 -23.60 -3.82
CA GLU A 40 6.88 -22.90 -2.83
C GLU A 40 7.39 -21.54 -3.34
N GLU A 41 7.75 -21.43 -4.62
CA GLU A 41 8.17 -20.17 -5.22
C GLU A 41 7.04 -19.12 -5.25
N GLY A 42 5.81 -19.56 -5.54
CA GLY A 42 4.63 -18.70 -5.55
C GLY A 42 4.32 -18.14 -4.16
N ILE A 43 4.49 -18.95 -3.12
CA ILE A 43 4.32 -18.53 -1.72
C ILE A 43 5.37 -17.49 -1.34
N ARG A 44 6.64 -17.69 -1.73
CA ARG A 44 7.72 -16.75 -1.42
C ARG A 44 7.52 -15.40 -2.12
N LYS A 45 7.11 -15.41 -3.39
CA LYS A 45 6.77 -14.21 -4.16
C LYS A 45 5.56 -13.46 -3.57
N ALA A 46 4.51 -14.19 -3.19
CA ALA A 46 3.33 -13.59 -2.57
C ALA A 46 3.65 -12.94 -1.22
N LYS A 47 4.44 -13.61 -0.36
CA LYS A 47 4.91 -13.02 0.90
C LYS A 47 5.73 -11.75 0.69
N LEU A 48 6.63 -11.75 -0.30
CA LEU A 48 7.41 -10.55 -0.66
C LEU A 48 6.51 -9.40 -1.13
N LEU A 49 5.53 -9.68 -1.98
CA LEU A 49 4.54 -8.69 -2.44
C LEU A 49 3.74 -8.10 -1.29
N MET A 50 3.25 -8.96 -0.38
CA MET A 50 2.52 -8.49 0.80
C MET A 50 3.39 -7.64 1.72
N LEU A 51 4.63 -8.05 1.95
CA LEU A 51 5.57 -7.32 2.79
C LEU A 51 5.93 -5.95 2.18
N LEU A 52 6.14 -5.91 0.86
CA LEU A 52 6.36 -4.66 0.13
C LEU A 52 5.13 -3.73 0.20
N ALA A 53 3.92 -4.29 0.08
CA ALA A 53 2.68 -3.51 0.18
C ALA A 53 2.52 -2.88 1.58
N VAL A 54 2.82 -3.65 2.64
CA VAL A 54 2.79 -3.14 4.03
C VAL A 54 3.84 -2.04 4.23
N ILE A 55 5.08 -2.24 3.78
CA ILE A 55 6.13 -1.21 3.86
C ILE A 55 5.70 0.05 3.10
N SER A 56 5.14 -0.12 1.90
CA SER A 56 4.66 1.00 1.08
C SER A 56 3.56 1.78 1.80
N MET A 57 2.59 1.11 2.43
CA MET A 57 1.55 1.77 3.23
C MET A 57 2.15 2.54 4.41
N ILE A 58 3.14 2.00 5.10
CA ILE A 58 3.84 2.68 6.20
C ILE A 58 4.57 3.92 5.67
N CYS A 59 5.32 3.80 4.57
CA CYS A 59 6.01 4.93 3.95
C CYS A 59 5.06 6.03 3.50
N ILE A 60 3.96 5.68 2.83
CA ILE A 60 2.93 6.64 2.39
C ILE A 60 2.31 7.36 3.59
N THR A 61 2.01 6.62 4.66
CA THR A 61 1.47 7.16 5.91
C THR A 61 2.42 8.17 6.55
N ILE A 62 3.70 7.81 6.69
CA ILE A 62 4.73 8.67 7.29
C ILE A 62 4.91 9.93 6.44
N VAL A 63 5.10 9.78 5.13
CA VAL A 63 5.34 10.91 4.21
C VAL A 63 4.13 11.84 4.19
N SER A 64 2.91 11.30 4.15
CA SER A 64 1.68 12.09 4.26
C SER A 64 1.62 12.86 5.57
N TYR A 65 1.92 12.22 6.70
CA TYR A 65 1.90 12.87 8.01
C TYR A 65 2.90 14.03 8.09
N PHE A 66 4.13 13.86 7.58
CA PHE A 66 5.13 14.92 7.55
C PHE A 66 4.77 16.09 6.63
N LEU A 67 4.11 15.83 5.50
CA LEU A 67 3.77 16.87 4.52
C LEU A 67 2.46 17.60 4.83
N THR A 68 1.50 16.90 5.43
CA THR A 68 0.12 17.42 5.60
C THR A 68 -0.31 17.54 7.06
N GLY A 69 0.47 17.00 8.01
CA GLY A 69 0.11 16.90 9.42
C GLY A 69 -0.98 15.86 9.71
N ASN A 70 -1.51 15.20 8.68
CA ASN A 70 -2.63 14.28 8.76
C ASN A 70 -2.28 12.91 8.21
N VAL A 71 -2.86 11.88 8.82
CA VAL A 71 -2.75 10.50 8.37
C VAL A 71 -3.67 10.33 7.14
N PRO A 72 -3.24 9.67 6.06
CA PRO A 72 -4.02 9.54 4.82
C PRO A 72 -5.07 8.42 4.93
N VAL A 73 -5.92 8.49 5.96
CA VAL A 73 -6.93 7.44 6.29
C VAL A 73 -8.37 7.98 6.21
N TYR A 74 -8.57 9.16 5.59
CA TYR A 74 -9.77 10.02 5.69
C TYR A 74 -9.91 10.77 7.01
#